data_AF-J2G4N1-F1
#
_entry.id   AF-J2G4N1-F1
#
_cell.length_a   1.000
_cell.length_b   1.000
_cell.length_c   1.000
_cell.angle_alpha   90.00
_cell.angle_beta   90.00
_cell.angle_gamma   90.00
#
_symmetry.space_group_name_H-M   'P 1'
#
loop_
_entity.id
_entity.type
_entity.pdbx_description
1 polymer ?
#
loop_
_entity_poly.entity_id
_entity_poly.type
_entity_poly.pdbx_seq_one_letter_code
_entity_poly.pdbx_strand_id
1 'polypeptide(L)'
;MDSTLVSRRPVWLWGAAFFIGMFGTGFLARWFDLPSIPSALVMIPPMLLLIPFVRATERAQAACGALSPATQRYNRRGLAWSFAYVLLLFVAVAGSRALDAHGPLLWLLAVLPALPILYLVWAMARYLIEEQDEYLRMKVVNAALSATGLLLAVATVWGFLETFELVPHVPSWAAVPVWAIGLALGTFVNRWSEK
;
A
#
# COMPACT_ATOMS: atom_id res chain seq x y z
N MET A 1 -16.74 -0.70 30.69
CA MET A 1 -16.19 -0.07 29.47
C MET A 1 -15.15 -1.01 28.90
N ASP A 2 -15.47 -1.68 27.79
CA ASP A 2 -14.64 -2.72 27.18
C ASP A 2 -13.22 -2.22 26.87
N SER A 3 -12.22 -2.90 27.42
CA SER A 3 -10.80 -2.70 27.13
C SER A 3 -10.46 -2.81 25.64
N THR A 4 -11.30 -3.52 24.86
CA THR A 4 -11.18 -3.70 23.41
C THR A 4 -11.56 -2.46 22.59
N LEU A 5 -12.41 -1.57 23.11
CA LEU A 5 -12.83 -0.34 22.43
C LEU A 5 -11.77 0.76 22.57
N VAL A 6 -11.07 0.80 23.70
CA VAL A 6 -10.04 1.81 23.98
C VAL A 6 -8.82 1.62 23.06
N SER A 7 -8.44 0.37 22.72
CA SER A 7 -7.29 0.10 21.84
C SER A 7 -7.55 0.40 20.36
N ARG A 8 -8.80 0.37 19.91
CA ARG A 8 -9.17 0.57 18.49
C ARG A 8 -9.32 2.02 18.07
N ARG A 9 -9.68 2.92 18.98
CA ARG A 9 -9.83 4.36 18.72
C ARG A 9 -8.59 4.99 18.05
N PRO A 10 -7.35 4.79 18.54
CA PRO A 10 -6.18 5.39 17.91
C PRO A 10 -5.93 4.87 16.48
N VAL A 11 -6.23 3.60 16.17
CA VAL A 11 -6.05 3.05 14.82
C VAL A 11 -6.94 3.78 13.81
N TRP A 12 -8.22 3.95 14.15
CA TRP A 12 -9.16 4.67 13.30
C TRP A 12 -8.81 6.15 13.15
N LEU A 13 -8.38 6.81 14.23
CA LEU A 13 -7.98 8.21 14.19
C LEU A 13 -6.76 8.42 13.26
N TRP A 14 -5.69 7.65 13.45
CA TRP A 14 -4.50 7.77 12.63
C TRP A 14 -4.72 7.29 11.19
N GLY A 15 -5.53 6.25 11.00
CA GLY A 15 -5.92 5.77 9.67
C GLY A 15 -6.73 6.81 8.91
N ALA A 16 -7.76 7.39 9.54
CA ALA A 16 -8.55 8.46 8.94
C ALA A 16 -7.69 9.68 8.61
N ALA A 17 -6.84 10.12 9.55
CA ALA A 17 -5.91 11.23 9.31
C ALA A 17 -4.96 10.94 8.14
N PHE A 18 -4.43 9.72 8.05
CA PHE A 18 -3.58 9.29 6.93
C PHE A 18 -4.32 9.35 5.60
N PHE A 19 -5.51 8.74 5.48
CA PHE A 19 -6.26 8.74 4.23
C PHE A 19 -6.77 10.13 3.84
N ILE A 20 -7.28 10.91 4.79
CA ILE A 20 -7.67 12.31 4.56
C ILE A 20 -6.47 13.13 4.10
N GLY A 21 -5.32 12.95 4.75
CA GLY A 21 -4.07 13.57 4.32
C GLY A 21 -3.69 13.14 2.90
N MET A 22 -3.68 11.84 2.61
CA MET A 22 -3.21 11.27 1.34
C MET A 22 -4.08 11.70 0.14
N PHE A 23 -5.40 11.72 0.30
CA PHE A 23 -6.31 12.18 -0.77
C PHE A 23 -6.42 13.71 -0.79
N GLY A 24 -6.36 14.35 0.38
CA GLY A 24 -6.41 15.80 0.52
C GLY A 24 -5.19 16.48 -0.13
N THR A 25 -4.00 15.91 -0.01
CA THR A 25 -2.78 16.44 -0.64
C THR A 25 -2.83 16.35 -2.16
N GLY A 26 -3.36 15.27 -2.72
CA GLY A 26 -3.58 15.15 -4.17
C GLY A 26 -4.60 16.17 -4.69
N PHE A 27 -5.67 16.43 -3.94
CA PHE A 27 -6.65 17.46 -4.26
C PHE A 27 -6.05 18.87 -4.16
N LEU A 28 -5.34 19.18 -3.07
CA LEU A 28 -4.68 20.47 -2.86
C LEU A 28 -3.62 20.75 -3.93
N ALA A 29 -2.79 19.76 -4.27
CA ALA A 29 -1.75 19.94 -5.28
C ALA A 29 -2.32 20.28 -6.66
N ARG A 30 -3.48 19.72 -7.00
CA ARG A 30 -4.22 20.07 -8.23
C ARG A 30 -4.94 21.41 -8.13
N TRP A 31 -5.54 21.71 -6.97
CA TRP A 31 -6.25 22.98 -6.75
C TRP A 31 -5.31 24.19 -6.86
N PHE A 32 -4.05 24.04 -6.46
CA PHE A 32 -3.03 25.09 -6.50
C PHE A 32 -2.07 24.98 -7.71
N ASP A 33 -2.33 24.10 -8.68
CA ASP A 33 -1.49 23.86 -9.87
C ASP A 33 0.02 23.77 -9.55
N LEU A 34 0.36 23.01 -8.50
CA LEU A 34 1.73 22.96 -8.01
C LEU A 34 2.67 22.23 -9.00
N PRO A 35 3.86 22.80 -9.30
CA PRO A 35 4.87 22.10 -10.09
C PRO A 35 5.42 20.87 -9.35
N SER A 36 6.22 20.06 -10.06
CA SER A 36 6.67 18.74 -9.60
C SER A 36 7.25 18.78 -8.18
N ILE A 37 8.14 19.73 -7.87
CA ILE A 37 8.88 19.79 -6.60
C ILE A 37 7.98 20.15 -5.40
N PRO A 38 7.17 21.23 -5.43
CA PRO A 38 6.22 21.52 -4.36
C PRO A 38 5.23 20.38 -4.11
N SER A 39 4.81 19.64 -5.13
CA SER A 39 3.91 18.49 -4.96
C SER A 39 4.50 17.39 -4.05
N ALA A 40 5.82 17.22 -4.07
CA ALA A 40 6.50 16.27 -3.19
C ALA A 40 6.53 16.73 -1.73
N LEU A 41 6.67 18.05 -1.49
CA LEU A 41 6.63 18.60 -0.14
C LEU A 41 5.25 18.42 0.50
N VAL A 42 4.19 18.60 -0.30
CA VAL A 42 2.81 18.38 0.13
C VAL A 42 2.55 16.89 0.45
N MET A 43 3.34 15.96 -0.09
CA MET A 43 3.27 14.52 0.23
C MET A 43 3.96 14.14 1.56
N ILE A 44 4.77 15.02 2.16
CA ILE A 44 5.49 14.72 3.41
C ILE A 44 4.52 14.51 4.60
N PRO A 45 3.54 15.40 4.88
CA PRO A 45 2.64 15.22 6.01
C PRO A 45 1.88 13.87 6.04
N PRO A 46 1.21 13.41 4.96
CA PRO A 46 0.54 12.11 4.99
C PRO A 46 1.53 10.96 5.14
N MET A 47 2.71 11.04 4.54
CA MET A 47 3.73 10.01 4.73
C MET A 47 4.24 9.94 6.17
N LEU A 48 4.39 11.07 6.86
CA LEU A 48 4.72 11.08 8.28
C LEU A 48 3.59 10.48 9.15
N LEU A 49 2.32 10.67 8.77
CA LEU A 49 1.15 10.05 9.44
C LEU A 49 1.09 8.52 9.28
N LEU A 50 1.79 7.95 8.30
CA LEU A 50 1.91 6.50 8.16
C LEU A 50 2.60 5.85 9.36
N ILE A 51 3.58 6.54 9.98
CA ILE A 51 4.32 6.03 11.14
C ILE A 51 3.42 5.82 12.37
N PRO A 52 2.68 6.84 12.88
CA PRO A 52 1.78 6.65 14.00
C PRO A 52 0.61 5.73 13.64
N PHE A 53 0.18 5.66 12.37
CA PHE A 53 -0.82 4.69 11.93
C PHE A 53 -0.33 3.25 12.10
N VAL A 54 0.84 2.90 11.54
CA VAL A 54 1.43 1.57 11.68
C VAL A 54 1.75 1.25 13.14
N ARG A 55 2.25 2.22 13.91
CA ARG A 55 2.48 2.01 15.36
C ARG A 55 1.17 1.79 16.12
N ALA A 56 0.07 2.42 15.71
CA ALA A 56 -1.23 2.21 16.32
C ALA A 56 -1.78 0.82 16.00
N THR A 57 -1.60 0.31 14.77
CA THR A 57 -2.01 -1.06 14.41
C THR A 57 -1.20 -2.09 15.21
N GLU A 58 0.11 -1.91 15.33
CA GLU A 58 0.97 -2.78 16.16
C GLU A 58 0.54 -2.77 17.63
N ARG A 59 0.28 -1.59 18.21
CA ARG A 59 -0.22 -1.48 19.60
C ARG A 59 -1.56 -2.17 19.79
N ALA A 60 -2.48 -2.06 18.83
CA ALA A 60 -3.77 -2.74 18.89
C ALA A 60 -3.61 -4.26 18.77
N GLN A 61 -2.71 -4.75 17.92
CA GLN A 61 -2.38 -6.17 17.82
C GLN A 61 -1.74 -6.69 19.12
N ALA A 62 -0.82 -5.92 19.71
CA ALA A 62 -0.18 -6.27 20.98
C ALA A 62 -1.20 -6.37 22.12
N ALA A 63 -2.15 -5.43 22.20
CA ALA A 63 -3.20 -5.44 23.21
C ALA A 63 -4.12 -6.68 23.13
N CYS A 64 -4.25 -7.28 21.95
CA CYS A 64 -5.02 -8.51 21.73
C CYS A 64 -4.17 -9.79 21.76
N GLY A 65 -2.87 -9.69 22.07
CA GLY A 65 -1.95 -10.84 22.05
C GLY A 65 -1.63 -11.39 20.65
N ALA A 66 -1.99 -10.68 19.58
CA ALA A 66 -1.86 -11.13 18.20
C ALA A 66 -0.63 -10.55 17.47
N LEU A 67 0.23 -9.79 18.16
CA LEU A 67 1.42 -9.20 17.55
C LEU A 67 2.59 -10.18 17.56
N SER A 68 2.93 -10.72 16.39
CA SER A 68 4.14 -11.53 16.23
C SER A 68 5.39 -10.68 15.94
N PRO A 69 6.60 -11.15 16.30
CA PRO A 69 7.85 -10.51 15.88
C PRO A 69 8.01 -10.45 14.35
N ALA A 70 7.44 -11.41 13.62
CA ALA A 70 7.40 -11.41 12.16
C ALA A 70 6.55 -10.25 11.61
N THR A 71 5.38 -9.99 12.22
CA THR A 71 4.52 -8.84 11.87
C THR A 71 5.26 -7.52 12.05
N GLN A 72 5.98 -7.33 13.17
CA GLN A 72 6.75 -6.09 13.40
C GLN A 72 7.86 -5.89 12.34
N ARG A 73 8.58 -6.95 11.98
CA ARG A 73 9.61 -6.87 10.93
C ARG A 73 9.00 -6.57 9.56
N TYR A 74 7.87 -7.18 9.25
CA TYR A 74 7.10 -6.90 8.02
C TYR A 74 6.64 -5.44 7.97
N ASN A 75 6.03 -4.93 9.03
CA ASN A 75 5.58 -3.54 9.12
C ASN A 75 6.74 -2.54 9.00
N ARG A 76 7.88 -2.81 9.64
CA ARG A 76 9.08 -1.96 9.53
C ARG A 76 9.64 -1.93 8.11
N ARG A 77 9.70 -3.10 7.44
CA ARG A 77 10.06 -3.20 6.02
C ARG A 77 9.06 -2.43 5.15
N GLY A 78 7.76 -2.61 5.41
CA GLY A 78 6.68 -1.93 4.71
C GLY A 78 6.78 -0.41 4.82
N LEU A 79 7.01 0.11 6.03
CA LEU A 79 7.27 1.54 6.27
C LEU A 79 8.46 2.03 5.46
N ALA A 80 9.63 1.41 5.62
CA ALA A 80 10.85 1.83 4.95
C ALA A 80 10.67 1.89 3.42
N TRP A 81 10.05 0.87 2.83
CA TRP A 81 9.85 0.82 1.38
C TRP A 81 8.68 1.66 0.88
N SER A 82 7.71 2.01 1.73
CA SER A 82 6.70 3.02 1.39
C SER A 82 7.32 4.42 1.25
N PHE A 83 8.24 4.79 2.15
CA PHE A 83 9.01 6.03 2.00
C PHE A 83 9.94 5.99 0.79
N ALA A 84 10.62 4.86 0.56
CA ALA A 84 11.44 4.67 -0.64
C ALA A 84 10.61 4.78 -1.93
N TYR A 85 9.38 4.25 -1.95
CA TYR A 85 8.47 4.38 -3.09
C TYR A 85 8.22 5.85 -3.46
N VAL A 86 7.79 6.66 -2.50
CA VAL A 86 7.52 8.09 -2.76
C VAL A 86 8.78 8.81 -3.22
N LEU A 87 9.93 8.53 -2.59
CA LEU A 87 11.20 9.12 -2.96
C LEU A 87 11.62 8.74 -4.40
N LEU A 88 11.62 7.45 -4.73
CA LEU A 88 12.07 6.98 -6.04
C LEU A 88 11.10 7.36 -7.16
N LEU A 89 9.79 7.39 -6.87
CA LEU A 89 8.79 7.91 -7.81
C LEU A 89 9.04 9.40 -8.07
N PHE A 90 9.32 10.18 -7.04
CA PHE A 90 9.64 11.59 -7.21
C PHE A 90 10.93 11.80 -8.01
N VAL A 91 11.99 11.06 -7.69
CA VAL A 91 13.25 11.06 -8.46
C VAL A 91 13.00 10.71 -9.92
N ALA A 92 12.18 9.68 -10.20
CA ALA A 92 11.84 9.29 -11.56
C ALA A 92 11.09 10.39 -12.33
N VAL A 93 10.07 10.99 -11.73
CA VAL A 93 9.23 12.00 -12.39
C VAL A 93 9.96 13.34 -12.53
N ALA A 94 10.62 13.81 -11.46
CA ALA A 94 11.35 15.07 -11.50
C ALA A 94 12.63 14.94 -12.33
N GLY A 95 13.36 13.84 -12.19
CA GLY A 95 14.58 13.57 -12.95
C GLY A 95 14.34 13.41 -14.44
N SER A 96 13.25 12.74 -14.85
CA SER A 96 12.93 12.58 -16.28
C SER A 96 12.66 13.92 -16.95
N ARG A 97 11.98 14.84 -16.25
CA ARG A 97 11.70 16.20 -16.73
C ARG A 97 12.94 17.10 -16.71
N ALA A 98 13.72 17.07 -15.63
CA ALA A 98 14.86 17.96 -15.45
C ALA A 98 16.03 17.63 -16.38
N LEU A 99 16.21 16.35 -16.72
CA LEU A 99 17.30 15.87 -17.58
C LEU A 99 16.86 15.67 -19.04
N ASP A 100 15.59 15.98 -19.37
CA ASP A 100 14.97 15.63 -20.65
C ASP A 100 15.27 14.18 -21.04
N ALA A 101 15.07 13.26 -20.10
CA ALA A 101 15.65 11.93 -20.17
C ALA A 101 15.11 11.13 -21.36
N HIS A 102 16.01 10.63 -22.20
CA HIS A 102 15.71 9.80 -23.36
C HIS A 102 16.60 8.56 -23.41
N GLY A 103 16.19 7.57 -24.21
CA GLY A 103 16.95 6.34 -24.40
C GLY A 103 17.18 5.58 -23.08
N PRO A 104 18.37 5.01 -22.83
CA PRO A 104 18.66 4.18 -21.66
C PRO A 104 18.39 4.84 -20.31
N LEU A 105 18.59 6.17 -20.19
CA LEU A 105 18.35 6.88 -18.94
C LEU A 105 16.87 6.87 -18.56
N LEU A 106 15.97 7.01 -19.55
CA LEU A 106 14.53 6.97 -19.30
C LEU A 106 14.07 5.59 -18.84
N TRP A 107 14.67 4.51 -19.37
CA TRP A 107 14.40 3.14 -18.90
C TRP A 107 14.76 2.97 -17.41
N LEU A 108 15.92 3.46 -16.98
CA LEU A 108 16.32 3.40 -15.58
C LEU A 108 15.36 4.17 -14.67
N LEU A 109 14.97 5.39 -15.09
CA LEU A 109 14.00 6.22 -14.38
C LEU A 109 12.61 5.59 -14.32
N ALA A 110 12.16 4.91 -15.38
CA ALA A 110 10.85 4.27 -15.42
C ALA A 110 10.74 3.05 -14.48
N VAL A 111 11.84 2.32 -14.27
CA VAL A 111 11.87 1.13 -13.41
C VAL A 111 11.99 1.48 -11.92
N LEU A 112 12.62 2.62 -11.58
CA LEU A 112 12.82 3.10 -10.21
C LEU A 112 11.59 2.97 -9.27
N PRO A 113 10.39 3.45 -9.64
CA PRO A 113 9.21 3.32 -8.77
C PRO A 113 8.67 1.89 -8.65
N ALA A 114 9.02 0.99 -9.57
CA ALA A 114 8.60 -0.41 -9.49
C ALA A 114 9.38 -1.21 -8.43
N LEU A 115 10.65 -0.85 -8.16
CA LEU A 115 11.50 -1.59 -7.23
C LEU A 115 10.92 -1.68 -5.81
N PRO A 116 10.44 -0.59 -5.18
CA PRO A 116 9.82 -0.67 -3.87
C PRO A 116 8.56 -1.52 -3.84
N ILE A 117 7.76 -1.48 -4.90
CA ILE A 117 6.54 -2.28 -5.01
C ILE A 117 6.88 -3.77 -5.04
N LEU A 118 7.85 -4.17 -5.88
CA LEU A 118 8.34 -5.55 -5.94
C LEU A 118 8.91 -5.98 -4.59
N TYR A 119 9.63 -5.09 -3.90
CA TYR A 119 10.11 -5.37 -2.56
C TYR A 119 8.97 -5.59 -1.56
N LEU A 120 7.87 -4.82 -1.61
CA LEU A 120 6.72 -5.02 -0.72
C LEU A 120 6.08 -6.40 -0.92
N VAL A 121 5.99 -6.87 -2.17
CA VAL A 121 5.54 -8.25 -2.47
C VAL A 121 6.50 -9.28 -1.90
N TRP A 122 7.82 -9.09 -2.10
CA TRP A 122 8.84 -9.95 -1.51
C TRP A 122 8.81 -9.92 0.03
N ALA A 123 8.56 -8.78 0.65
CA ALA A 123 8.47 -8.62 2.09
C ALA A 123 7.30 -9.43 2.67
N MET A 124 6.19 -9.55 1.93
CA MET A 124 5.08 -10.41 2.31
C MET A 124 5.45 -11.90 2.19
N ALA A 125 6.11 -12.30 1.10
CA ALA A 125 6.63 -13.67 0.99
C ALA A 125 7.61 -14.00 2.13
N ARG A 126 8.48 -13.05 2.47
CA ARG A 126 9.43 -13.16 3.59
C ARG A 126 8.71 -13.23 4.94
N TYR A 127 7.62 -12.49 5.13
CA TYR A 127 6.78 -12.58 6.31
C TYR A 127 6.23 -14.00 6.50
N LEU A 128 5.72 -14.63 5.44
CA LEU A 128 5.16 -16.00 5.52
C LEU A 128 6.21 -17.03 5.99
N ILE A 129 7.47 -16.86 5.60
CA ILE A 129 8.58 -17.73 6.03
C ILE A 129 8.98 -17.46 7.48
N GLU A 130 8.92 -16.20 7.91
CA GLU A 130 9.34 -15.79 9.26
C GLU A 130 8.29 -16.04 10.33
N GLU A 131 7.00 -16.03 9.95
CA GLU A 131 5.89 -16.23 10.87
C GLU A 131 5.92 -17.67 11.40
N GLN A 132 5.94 -17.85 12.71
CA GLN A 132 6.00 -19.19 13.34
C GLN A 132 4.61 -19.71 13.70
N ASP A 133 3.65 -18.80 13.87
CA ASP A 133 2.26 -19.14 14.13
C ASP A 133 1.58 -19.59 12.82
N GLU A 134 1.27 -20.88 12.72
CA GLU A 134 0.62 -21.47 11.54
C GLU A 134 -0.75 -20.86 11.26
N TYR A 135 -1.49 -20.47 12.30
CA TYR A 135 -2.79 -19.85 12.16
C TYR A 135 -2.67 -18.45 11.57
N LEU A 136 -1.76 -17.60 12.08
CA LEU A 136 -1.50 -16.28 11.50
C LEU A 136 -0.97 -16.38 10.07
N ARG A 137 -0.08 -17.34 9.80
CA ARG A 137 0.44 -17.61 8.45
C ARG A 137 -0.71 -17.96 7.49
N MET A 138 -1.60 -18.88 7.90
CA MET A 138 -2.73 -19.31 7.09
C MET A 138 -3.71 -18.15 6.80
N LYS A 139 -3.98 -17.27 7.77
CA LYS A 139 -4.81 -16.08 7.52
C LYS A 139 -4.23 -15.19 6.43
N VAL A 140 -2.92 -14.94 6.45
CA VAL A 140 -2.28 -14.09 5.45
C VAL A 140 -2.24 -14.78 4.09
N VAL A 141 -2.02 -16.09 4.03
CA VAL A 141 -2.13 -16.88 2.79
C VAL A 141 -3.54 -16.77 2.20
N ASN A 142 -4.58 -17.01 3.01
CA ASN A 142 -5.96 -16.91 2.56
C ASN A 142 -6.31 -15.50 2.05
N ALA A 143 -5.88 -14.46 2.78
CA ALA A 143 -6.09 -13.08 2.34
C ALA A 143 -5.36 -12.79 1.01
N ALA A 144 -4.13 -13.27 0.83
CA ALA A 144 -3.37 -13.12 -0.41
C ALA A 144 -4.00 -13.89 -1.58
N LEU A 145 -4.54 -15.09 -1.34
CA LEU A 145 -5.29 -15.84 -2.35
C LEU A 145 -6.58 -15.12 -2.76
N SER A 146 -7.36 -14.63 -1.79
CA SER A 146 -8.55 -13.81 -2.08
C SER A 146 -8.19 -12.54 -2.86
N ALA A 147 -7.10 -11.87 -2.49
CA ALA A 147 -6.61 -10.70 -3.19
C ALA A 147 -6.21 -11.00 -4.64
N THR A 148 -5.56 -12.13 -4.86
CA THR A 148 -5.13 -12.58 -6.19
C THR A 148 -6.33 -12.97 -7.05
N GLY A 149 -7.30 -13.70 -6.49
CA GLY A 149 -8.55 -14.01 -7.18
C GLY A 149 -9.32 -12.76 -7.59
N LEU A 150 -9.42 -11.76 -6.70
CA LEU A 150 -10.04 -10.47 -7.02
C LEU A 150 -9.28 -9.74 -8.13
N LEU A 151 -7.94 -9.64 -8.03
CA LEU A 151 -7.13 -9.02 -9.06
C LEU A 151 -7.34 -9.69 -10.42
N LEU A 152 -7.26 -11.03 -10.48
CA LEU A 152 -7.44 -11.78 -11.72
C LEU A 152 -8.83 -11.57 -12.31
N ALA A 153 -9.88 -11.60 -11.48
CA ALA A 153 -11.25 -11.35 -11.94
C ALA A 153 -11.41 -9.93 -12.50
N VAL A 154 -10.97 -8.91 -11.74
CA VAL A 154 -11.07 -7.49 -12.16
C VAL A 154 -10.25 -7.24 -13.42
N ALA A 155 -9.00 -7.70 -13.48
CA ALA A 155 -8.12 -7.51 -14.63
C ALA A 155 -8.65 -8.21 -15.88
N THR A 156 -9.21 -9.43 -15.74
CA THR A 156 -9.79 -10.18 -16.86
C THR A 156 -11.03 -9.48 -17.41
N VAL A 157 -11.97 -9.12 -16.53
CA VAL A 157 -13.19 -8.42 -16.93
C VAL A 157 -12.85 -7.06 -17.57
N TRP A 158 -11.97 -6.27 -16.95
CA TRP A 158 -11.57 -4.98 -17.47
C TRP A 158 -10.85 -5.11 -18.82
N GLY A 159 -9.92 -6.06 -18.96
CA GLY A 159 -9.19 -6.30 -20.20
C GLY A 159 -10.10 -6.67 -21.36
N PHE A 160 -11.15 -7.48 -21.12
CA PHE A 160 -12.17 -7.75 -22.15
C PHE A 160 -12.97 -6.50 -22.50
N LEU A 161 -13.44 -5.74 -21.50
CA LEU A 161 -14.17 -4.50 -21.75
C LEU A 161 -13.33 -3.49 -22.53
N GLU A 162 -12.03 -3.41 -22.26
CA GLU A 162 -11.08 -2.54 -22.99
C GLU A 162 -10.88 -3.04 -24.44
N THR A 163 -10.79 -4.35 -24.65
CA THR A 163 -10.67 -4.96 -25.99
C THR A 163 -11.89 -4.65 -26.87
N PHE A 164 -13.08 -4.55 -26.26
CA PHE A 164 -14.32 -4.15 -26.95
C PHE A 164 -14.58 -2.64 -26.93
N GLU A 165 -13.58 -1.84 -26.53
CA GLU A 165 -13.65 -0.37 -26.49
C GLU A 165 -14.79 0.19 -25.60
N LEU A 166 -15.24 -0.58 -24.60
CA LEU A 166 -16.35 -0.19 -23.69
C LEU A 166 -15.89 0.65 -22.50
N VAL A 167 -14.60 0.57 -22.14
CA VAL A 167 -13.99 1.27 -20.99
C VAL A 167 -12.63 1.86 -21.37
N PRO A 168 -12.15 2.91 -20.68
CA PRO A 168 -10.83 3.49 -20.93
C PRO A 168 -9.68 2.55 -20.54
N HIS A 169 -8.54 2.72 -21.20
CA HIS A 169 -7.29 2.05 -20.84
C HIS A 169 -6.88 2.36 -19.40
N VAL A 170 -6.56 1.31 -18.64
CA VAL A 170 -6.05 1.44 -17.27
C VAL A 170 -4.58 1.03 -17.24
N PRO A 171 -3.69 1.86 -16.66
CA PRO A 171 -2.28 1.53 -16.61
C PRO A 171 -2.01 0.32 -15.72
N SER A 172 -1.13 -0.58 -16.16
CA SER A 172 -0.90 -1.86 -15.50
C SER A 172 -0.40 -1.77 -14.05
N TRP A 173 0.19 -0.64 -13.65
CA TRP A 173 0.58 -0.41 -12.25
C TRP A 173 -0.63 -0.40 -11.29
N ALA A 174 -1.86 -0.21 -11.80
CA ALA A 174 -3.10 -0.29 -11.02
C ALA A 174 -3.39 -1.68 -10.46
N ALA A 175 -2.74 -2.73 -10.99
CA ALA A 175 -2.86 -4.09 -10.47
C ALA A 175 -2.52 -4.19 -8.97
N VAL A 176 -1.51 -3.45 -8.52
CA VAL A 176 -1.04 -3.53 -7.12
C VAL A 176 -2.02 -2.87 -6.15
N PRO A 177 -2.55 -1.66 -6.39
CA PRO A 177 -3.65 -1.10 -5.61
C PRO A 177 -4.89 -2.01 -5.56
N VAL A 178 -5.32 -2.58 -6.69
CA VAL A 178 -6.46 -3.50 -6.76
C VAL A 178 -6.20 -4.73 -5.89
N TRP A 179 -5.00 -5.31 -5.98
CA TRP A 179 -4.60 -6.43 -5.14
C TRP A 179 -4.55 -6.05 -3.65
N ALA A 180 -4.06 -4.86 -3.29
CA ALA A 180 -4.05 -4.38 -1.91
C ALA A 180 -5.47 -4.20 -1.33
N ILE A 181 -6.43 -3.75 -2.13
CA ILE A 181 -7.86 -3.72 -1.74
C ILE A 181 -8.34 -5.15 -1.49
N GLY A 182 -7.97 -6.08 -2.37
CA GLY A 182 -8.25 -7.50 -2.20
C GLY A 182 -7.68 -8.09 -0.91
N LEU A 183 -6.49 -7.67 -0.48
CA LEU A 183 -5.92 -8.10 0.82
C LEU A 183 -6.80 -7.62 1.97
N ALA A 184 -7.21 -6.36 1.97
CA ALA A 184 -8.08 -5.82 3.01
C ALA A 184 -9.40 -6.60 3.08
N LEU A 185 -10.05 -6.85 1.94
CA LEU A 185 -11.26 -7.67 1.86
C LEU A 185 -11.02 -9.10 2.36
N GLY A 186 -9.91 -9.73 1.97
CA GLY A 186 -9.52 -11.06 2.43
C GLY A 186 -9.39 -11.13 3.96
N THR A 187 -8.82 -10.10 4.60
CA THR A 187 -8.78 -10.05 6.07
C THR A 187 -10.17 -9.95 6.73
N PHE A 188 -11.12 -9.26 6.08
CA PHE A 188 -12.51 -9.22 6.56
C PHE A 188 -13.22 -10.55 6.39
N VAL A 189 -13.03 -11.23 5.26
CA VAL A 189 -13.60 -12.56 5.01
C VAL A 189 -13.10 -13.58 6.04
N ASN A 190 -11.79 -13.63 6.29
CA ASN A 190 -11.21 -14.50 7.31
C ASN A 190 -11.84 -14.26 8.70
N ARG A 191 -12.06 -13.00 9.06
CA ARG A 191 -12.69 -12.65 10.35
C ARG A 191 -14.16 -13.05 10.43
N TRP A 192 -14.87 -13.07 9.30
CA TRP A 192 -16.27 -13.47 9.27
C TRP A 192 -16.41 -15.00 9.37
N SER A 193 -15.53 -15.77 8.73
CA SER A 193 -15.53 -17.23 8.83
C SER A 193 -15.16 -17.78 10.21
N GLU A 194 -14.61 -16.94 11.08
CA GLU A 194 -14.23 -17.30 12.46
C GLU A 194 -15.35 -17.11 13.49
N LYS A 195 -16.50 -16.53 13.09
CA LYS A 195 -17.67 -16.33 13.94
C LYS A 195 -18.72 -17.41 13.71
#